data_AF-A0A7S1DU76-F1
#
_entry.id   AF-A0A7S1DU76-F1
#
_cell.length_a   1.000
_cell.length_b   1.000
_cell.length_c   1.000
_cell.angle_alpha   90.00
_cell.angle_beta   90.00
_cell.angle_gamma   90.00
#
_symmetry.space_group_name_H-M   'P 1'
#
loop_
_entity.id
_entity.type
_entity.pdbx_description
1 polymer ?
#
loop_
_entity_poly.entity_id
_entity_poly.type
_entity_poly.pdbx_seq_one_letter_code
_entity_poly.pdbx_strand_id
1 'polypeptide(L)'
;DYGSSSERLHKIKIEARVNDVVVEDQIVWDAKNPKNDADVYAAIFCRDEGLPSDLVPVIAQSIRDQIGNARKSIITGYGDAGVVKFARAVRGIKEMEKWGPSTKWLNTSDRDILEINRKKHKPMGAAEQQAHRHGLVVAAARQQQLYNEPKHATSPTLQ
;
A
#
# COMPACT_ATOMS: atom_id res chain seq x y z
N ASP A 1 23.83 24.17 13.52
CA ASP A 1 23.62 22.75 13.24
C ASP A 1 22.18 22.46 12.82
N TYR A 2 21.91 22.39 11.51
CA TYR A 2 20.60 22.00 10.93
C TYR A 2 20.71 20.64 10.25
N GLY A 3 21.05 19.62 11.03
CA GLY A 3 21.29 18.28 10.52
C GLY A 3 21.49 17.29 11.65
N SER A 4 20.55 17.26 12.60
CA SER A 4 20.49 16.13 13.52
C SER A 4 19.85 14.95 12.79
N SER A 5 20.45 13.77 12.94
CA SER A 5 19.97 12.44 12.51
C SER A 5 18.62 12.02 13.16
N SER A 6 17.86 12.96 13.72
CA SER A 6 16.71 12.73 14.60
C SER A 6 15.38 12.52 13.88
N GLU A 7 15.19 13.07 12.68
CA GLU A 7 13.94 12.92 11.93
C GLU A 7 13.98 11.73 10.97
N ARG A 8 12.81 11.16 10.66
CA ARG A 8 12.66 10.14 9.63
C ARG A 8 11.41 10.40 8.81
N LEU A 9 11.58 11.27 7.84
CA LEU A 9 10.50 11.79 7.02
C LEU A 9 10.09 10.78 5.94
N HIS A 10 8.80 10.47 5.89
CA HIS A 10 8.19 9.64 4.87
C HIS A 10 7.16 10.45 4.11
N LYS A 11 7.08 10.21 2.80
CA LYS A 11 5.96 10.71 2.02
C LYS A 11 4.79 9.75 2.20
N ILE A 12 3.67 10.28 2.69
CA ILE A 12 2.43 9.53 2.85
C ILE A 12 1.44 9.99 1.80
N LYS A 13 0.83 9.02 1.11
CA LYS A 13 -0.26 9.28 0.16
C LYS A 13 -1.58 8.86 0.79
N ILE A 14 -2.47 9.81 1.03
CA ILE A 14 -3.80 9.54 1.56
C ILE A 14 -4.71 9.32 0.35
N GLU A 15 -5.38 8.18 0.33
CA GLU A 15 -6.47 7.86 -0.59
C GLU A 15 -7.58 7.25 0.25
N ALA A 16 -8.55 8.07 0.64
CA ALA A 16 -9.62 7.67 1.54
C ALA A 16 -10.96 7.81 0.83
N ARG A 17 -11.85 6.84 1.07
CA ARG A 17 -13.19 6.86 0.53
C ARG A 17 -14.19 6.34 1.55
N VAL A 18 -15.25 7.11 1.77
CA VAL A 18 -16.43 6.69 2.51
C VAL A 18 -17.65 7.21 1.76
N ASN A 19 -18.63 6.33 1.54
CA ASN A 19 -19.83 6.63 0.74
C ASN A 19 -19.45 7.21 -0.64
N ASP A 20 -19.91 8.43 -0.89
CA ASP A 20 -19.72 9.18 -2.12
C ASP A 20 -18.57 10.20 -2.02
N VAL A 21 -17.80 10.22 -0.94
CA VAL A 21 -16.67 11.13 -0.77
C VAL A 21 -15.37 10.40 -1.02
N VAL A 22 -14.56 10.94 -1.93
CA VAL A 22 -13.17 10.52 -2.18
C VAL A 22 -12.25 11.67 -1.84
N VAL A 23 -11.24 11.39 -1.01
CA VAL A 23 -10.21 12.34 -0.63
C VAL A 23 -8.85 11.79 -0.98
N GLU A 24 -8.07 12.58 -1.70
CA GLU A 24 -6.69 12.31 -2.04
C GLU A 24 -5.81 13.44 -1.49
N ASP A 25 -4.73 13.09 -0.81
CA ASP A 25 -3.77 14.08 -0.29
C ASP A 25 -2.36 13.49 -0.21
N GLN A 26 -1.34 14.34 -0.10
CA GLN A 26 0.05 13.95 0.11
C GLN A 26 0.67 14.78 1.22
N ILE A 27 1.22 14.10 2.22
CA ILE A 27 1.89 14.76 3.35
C ILE A 27 3.27 14.18 3.59
N VAL A 28 4.08 14.94 4.32
CA VAL A 28 5.35 14.45 4.87
C VAL A 28 5.13 14.14 6.34
N TRP A 29 5.47 12.92 6.74
CA TRP A 29 5.28 12.43 8.09
C TRP A 29 6.60 12.05 8.72
N ASP A 30 6.91 12.58 9.91
CA ASP A 30 8.05 12.12 10.69
C ASP A 30 7.68 10.87 11.50
N ALA A 31 8.25 9.73 11.12
CA ALA A 31 8.00 8.44 11.75
C ALA A 31 8.71 8.27 13.12
N LYS A 32 9.65 9.17 13.45
CA LYS A 32 10.39 9.16 14.72
C LYS A 32 9.79 10.10 15.76
N ASN A 33 8.94 11.05 15.38
CA ASN A 33 8.35 11.98 16.33
C ASN A 33 7.19 11.32 17.11
N PRO A 34 7.32 11.11 18.44
CA PRO A 34 6.29 10.46 19.24
C PRO A 34 5.04 11.33 19.46
N LYS A 35 5.11 12.64 19.17
CA LYS A 35 3.96 13.55 19.24
C LYS A 35 3.06 13.47 18.00
N ASN A 36 3.53 12.83 16.93
CA ASN A 36 2.76 12.65 15.71
C ASN A 36 1.74 11.52 15.91
N ASP A 37 0.46 11.89 15.98
CA ASP A 37 -0.66 10.97 16.12
C ASP A 37 -1.55 11.02 14.88
N ALA A 38 -1.77 9.86 14.25
CA ALA A 38 -2.50 9.75 12.99
C ALA A 38 -3.99 10.04 13.16
N ASP A 39 -4.59 9.68 14.30
CA ASP A 39 -6.00 9.90 14.58
C ASP A 39 -6.27 11.39 14.85
N VAL A 40 -5.39 12.04 15.61
CA VAL A 40 -5.44 13.49 15.85
C VAL A 40 -5.26 14.27 14.55
N TYR A 41 -4.28 13.90 13.74
CA TYR A 41 -4.08 14.51 12.41
C TYR A 41 -5.33 14.36 11.54
N ALA A 42 -5.86 13.14 11.41
CA ALA A 42 -7.02 12.86 10.58
C ALA A 42 -8.26 13.61 11.03
N ALA A 43 -8.48 13.73 12.35
CA ALA A 43 -9.60 14.51 12.90
C ALA A 43 -9.49 16.00 12.55
N ILE A 44 -8.30 16.59 12.69
CA ILE A 44 -8.05 17.99 12.34
C ILE A 44 -8.22 18.20 10.84
N PHE A 45 -7.61 17.35 10.02
CA PHE A 45 -7.70 17.40 8.56
C PHE A 45 -9.16 17.33 8.08
N CYS A 46 -9.94 16.37 8.60
CA CYS A 46 -11.36 16.27 8.23
C CYS A 46 -12.16 17.51 8.66
N ARG A 47 -11.89 18.07 9.83
CA ARG A 47 -12.57 19.29 10.29
C ARG A 47 -12.23 20.49 9.41
N ASP A 48 -10.96 20.67 9.09
CA ASP A 48 -10.46 21.84 8.38
C ASP A 48 -10.91 21.82 6.89
N GLU A 49 -10.98 20.63 6.28
CA GLU A 49 -11.47 20.43 4.89
C GLU A 49 -12.99 20.24 4.78
N GLY A 50 -13.74 20.26 5.90
CA GLY A 50 -15.20 20.08 5.90
C GLY A 50 -15.65 18.67 5.49
N LEU A 51 -14.86 17.65 5.81
CA LEU A 51 -15.08 16.26 5.44
C LEU A 51 -15.88 15.49 6.50
N PRO A 52 -16.64 14.44 6.10
CA PRO A 52 -17.31 13.56 7.05
C PRO A 52 -16.36 12.91 8.05
N SER A 53 -16.77 12.83 9.33
CA SER A 53 -15.99 12.21 10.41
C SER A 53 -15.69 10.72 10.17
N ASP A 54 -16.49 10.04 9.36
CA ASP A 54 -16.29 8.63 9.02
C ASP A 54 -15.00 8.40 8.21
N LEU A 55 -14.44 9.44 7.59
CA LEU A 55 -13.14 9.37 6.92
C LEU A 55 -11.96 9.36 7.89
N VAL A 56 -12.12 9.87 9.12
CA VAL A 56 -11.06 9.94 10.13
C VAL A 56 -10.37 8.58 10.35
N PRO A 57 -11.09 7.48 10.67
CA PRO A 57 -10.45 6.18 10.87
C PRO A 57 -9.78 5.64 9.59
N VAL A 58 -10.34 5.94 8.41
CA VAL A 58 -9.78 5.49 7.12
C VAL A 58 -8.45 6.19 6.83
N ILE A 59 -8.39 7.50 7.02
CA ILE A 59 -7.19 8.31 6.82
C ILE A 59 -6.12 7.91 7.84
N ALA A 60 -6.49 7.83 9.12
CA ALA A 60 -5.57 7.47 10.19
C ALA A 60 -4.95 6.08 9.95
N GLN A 61 -5.77 5.11 9.53
CA GLN A 61 -5.28 3.77 9.21
C GLN A 61 -4.34 3.77 8.00
N SER A 62 -4.65 4.54 6.95
CA SER A 62 -3.77 4.66 5.77
C SER A 62 -2.37 5.19 6.14
N ILE A 63 -2.30 6.17 7.03
CA ILE A 63 -1.03 6.70 7.55
C ILE A 63 -0.29 5.60 8.33
N ARG A 64 -0.97 4.93 9.28
CA ARG A 64 -0.37 3.86 10.10
C ARG A 64 0.16 2.70 9.26
N ASP A 65 -0.59 2.28 8.24
CA ASP A 65 -0.20 1.18 7.36
C ASP A 65 1.07 1.52 6.56
N GLN A 66 1.13 2.73 5.99
CA GLN A 66 2.31 3.17 5.24
C GLN A 66 3.55 3.26 6.12
N ILE A 67 3.43 3.82 7.34
CA ILE A 67 4.55 3.87 8.31
C ILE A 67 4.94 2.46 8.77
N GLY A 68 3.96 1.59 9.04
CA GLY A 68 4.20 0.20 9.42
C GLY A 68 4.93 -0.58 8.32
N ASN A 69 4.55 -0.37 7.05
CA ASN A 69 5.20 -0.99 5.90
C ASN A 69 6.63 -0.48 5.69
N ALA A 70 6.86 0.82 5.85
CA ALA A 70 8.22 1.37 5.82
C ALA A 70 9.10 0.73 6.90
N ARG A 71 8.61 0.66 8.15
CA ARG A 71 9.29 -0.03 9.27
C ARG A 71 9.62 -1.49 8.94
N LYS A 72 8.66 -2.25 8.39
CA LYS A 72 8.87 -3.64 7.97
C LYS A 72 9.95 -3.74 6.90
N SER A 73 9.91 -2.89 5.86
CA SER A 73 10.89 -2.86 4.77
C SER A 73 12.32 -2.74 5.28
N ILE A 74 12.53 -1.84 6.25
CA ILE A 74 13.83 -1.63 6.91
C ILE A 74 14.31 -2.89 7.63
N ILE A 75 13.43 -3.50 8.44
CA ILE A 75 13.76 -4.71 9.22
C ILE A 75 14.10 -5.88 8.30
N THR A 76 13.38 -6.02 7.20
CA THR A 76 13.59 -7.09 6.21
C THR A 76 14.80 -6.88 5.28
N GLY A 77 15.52 -5.76 5.41
CA GLY A 77 16.70 -5.46 4.60
C GLY A 77 16.43 -4.91 3.19
N TYR A 78 15.15 -4.66 2.83
CA TYR A 78 14.79 -3.99 1.57
C TYR A 78 15.08 -2.49 1.57
N GLY A 79 15.60 -1.96 2.68
CA GLY A 79 15.90 -0.56 2.85
C GLY A 79 14.68 0.28 3.19
N ASP A 80 14.89 1.59 3.28
CA ASP A 80 13.87 2.54 3.73
C ASP A 80 13.09 3.10 2.53
N ALA A 81 12.05 2.37 2.14
CA ALA A 81 11.20 2.74 1.02
C ALA A 81 10.35 3.97 1.36
N GLY A 82 10.47 5.04 0.56
CA GLY A 82 9.64 6.24 0.69
C GLY A 82 10.20 7.37 1.56
N VAL A 83 11.48 7.30 1.95
CA VAL A 83 12.15 8.38 2.69
C VAL A 83 12.23 9.65 1.87
N VAL A 84 11.83 10.74 2.49
CA VAL A 84 12.07 12.10 2.00
C VAL A 84 13.41 12.55 2.56
N LYS A 85 14.43 12.66 1.68
CA LYS A 85 15.79 13.05 2.08
C LYS A 85 15.89 14.48 2.62
N PHE A 86 14.97 15.36 2.19
CA PHE A 86 14.88 16.74 2.64
C PHE A 86 13.45 17.25 2.41
N ALA A 87 12.83 17.81 3.45
CA ALA A 87 11.62 18.60 3.30
C ALA A 87 12.01 20.07 3.12
N ARG A 88 11.48 20.73 2.09
CA ARG A 88 11.68 22.16 1.88
C ARG A 88 10.62 22.92 2.67
N ALA A 89 11.03 23.96 3.39
CA ALA A 89 10.11 24.82 4.16
C ALA A 89 9.03 25.47 3.27
N VAL A 90 9.38 25.79 2.02
CA VAL A 90 8.45 26.33 1.02
C VAL A 90 8.49 25.44 -0.22
N ARG A 91 7.31 24.93 -0.63
CA ARG A 91 7.17 24.17 -1.88
C ARG A 91 7.02 25.13 -3.07
N GLY A 92 7.48 24.70 -4.24
CA GLY A 92 7.27 25.49 -5.45
C GLY A 92 5.79 25.50 -5.86
N ILE A 93 5.32 26.58 -6.48
CA ILE A 93 3.92 26.73 -6.91
C ILE A 93 3.47 25.54 -7.78
N LYS A 94 4.33 25.09 -8.70
CA LYS A 94 4.05 23.94 -9.58
C LYS A 94 3.87 22.61 -8.83
N GLU A 95 4.40 22.50 -7.62
CA GLU A 95 4.26 21.30 -6.80
C GLU A 95 2.99 21.34 -5.95
N MET A 96 2.40 22.52 -5.75
CA MET A 96 1.26 22.73 -4.86
C MET A 96 0.04 21.90 -5.29
N GLU A 97 -0.26 21.86 -6.58
CA GLU A 97 -1.35 21.04 -7.14
C GLU A 97 -1.20 19.55 -6.81
N LYS A 98 0.03 19.07 -6.64
CA LYS A 98 0.33 17.67 -6.34
C LYS A 98 0.28 17.35 -4.84
N TRP A 99 0.56 18.34 -4.01
CA TRP A 99 0.69 18.20 -2.56
C TRP A 99 -0.51 18.73 -1.78
N GLY A 100 -1.46 19.40 -2.44
CA GLY A 100 -2.70 19.84 -1.83
C GLY A 100 -3.74 18.72 -1.78
N PRO A 101 -4.68 18.80 -0.83
CA PRO A 101 -5.80 17.88 -0.78
C PRO A 101 -6.72 18.09 -1.98
N SER A 102 -7.31 16.99 -2.45
CA SER A 102 -8.30 16.94 -3.52
C SER A 102 -9.48 16.13 -3.05
N THR A 103 -10.66 16.77 -3.01
CA THR A 103 -11.91 16.15 -2.59
C THR A 103 -12.86 16.05 -3.77
N LYS A 104 -13.42 14.87 -3.99
CA LYS A 104 -14.42 14.60 -5.03
C LYS A 104 -15.66 13.97 -4.43
N TRP A 105 -16.82 14.49 -4.82
CA TRP A 105 -18.13 13.94 -4.52
C TRP A 105 -18.57 13.11 -5.73
N LEU A 106 -18.65 11.80 -5.54
CA LEU A 106 -19.03 10.86 -6.57
C LEU A 106 -20.55 10.87 -6.73
N ASN A 107 -21.01 10.84 -7.98
CA ASN A 107 -22.38 10.44 -8.26
C ASN A 107 -22.49 8.91 -8.24
N THR A 108 -23.72 8.40 -8.32
CA THR A 108 -24.02 6.97 -8.34
C THR A 108 -23.24 6.20 -9.42
N SER A 109 -23.07 6.76 -10.62
CA SER A 109 -22.37 6.11 -11.71
C SER A 109 -20.86 5.99 -11.46
N ASP A 110 -20.22 7.07 -10.98
CA ASP A 110 -18.79 7.05 -10.67
C ASP A 110 -18.48 6.10 -9.51
N ARG A 111 -19.39 6.05 -8.53
CA ARG A 111 -19.32 5.14 -7.38
C ARG A 111 -19.24 3.68 -7.82
N ASP A 112 -20.10 3.28 -8.76
CA ASP A 112 -20.21 1.91 -9.26
C ASP A 112 -19.01 1.52 -10.12
N ILE A 113 -18.54 2.43 -10.98
CA ILE A 113 -17.31 2.24 -11.79
C ILE A 113 -16.11 1.97 -10.89
N LEU A 114 -15.94 2.76 -9.82
CA LEU A 114 -14.82 2.60 -8.91
C LEU A 114 -14.91 1.30 -8.10
N GLU A 115 -16.11 0.84 -7.76
CA GLU A 115 -16.28 -0.44 -7.06
C GLU A 115 -15.91 -1.63 -7.96
N ILE A 116 -16.31 -1.58 -9.23
CA ILE A 116 -15.93 -2.57 -10.23
C ILE A 116 -14.40 -2.61 -10.37
N ASN A 117 -13.75 -1.46 -10.53
CA ASN A 117 -12.29 -1.38 -10.65
C ASN A 117 -11.58 -1.88 -9.39
N ARG A 118 -12.08 -1.56 -8.19
CA ARG A 118 -11.54 -2.06 -6.93
C ARG A 118 -11.63 -3.58 -6.81
N LYS A 119 -12.76 -4.17 -7.22
CA LYS A 119 -12.92 -5.64 -7.24
C LYS A 119 -11.98 -6.29 -8.24
N LYS A 120 -11.78 -5.67 -9.40
CA LYS A 120 -10.87 -6.16 -10.45
C LYS A 120 -9.40 -6.12 -10.04
N HIS A 121 -8.97 -5.09 -9.31
CA HIS A 121 -7.58 -4.87 -8.92
C HIS A 121 -7.26 -5.24 -7.46
N LYS A 122 -8.14 -5.97 -6.77
CA LYS A 122 -7.88 -6.41 -5.40
C LYS A 122 -6.62 -7.30 -5.39
N PRO A 123 -5.54 -6.90 -4.70
CA PRO A 123 -4.34 -7.73 -4.64
C PRO A 123 -4.66 -9.03 -3.92
N MET A 124 -4.06 -10.12 -4.39
CA MET A 124 -4.20 -11.46 -3.81
C MET A 124 -3.89 -11.39 -2.30
N GLY A 125 -4.79 -11.88 -1.45
CA GLY A 125 -4.61 -11.79 0.01
C GLY A 125 -3.42 -12.62 0.49
N ALA A 126 -2.86 -12.33 1.66
CA ALA A 126 -1.67 -13.05 2.17
C ALA A 126 -1.88 -14.58 2.26
N ALA A 127 -3.06 -15.03 2.70
CA ALA A 127 -3.43 -16.45 2.74
C ALA A 127 -3.52 -17.07 1.34
N GLU A 128 -4.05 -16.30 0.39
CA GLU A 128 -4.24 -16.70 -1.01
C GLU A 128 -2.88 -16.75 -1.74
N GLN A 129 -1.97 -15.82 -1.45
CA GLN A 129 -0.57 -15.86 -1.89
C GLN A 129 0.19 -17.06 -1.31
N GLN A 130 -0.09 -17.43 -0.06
CA GLN A 130 0.52 -18.59 0.58
C GLN A 130 0.00 -19.89 -0.03
N ALA A 131 -1.31 -20.01 -0.27
CA ALA A 131 -1.91 -21.14 -0.97
C ALA A 131 -1.40 -21.26 -2.42
N HIS A 132 -1.29 -20.13 -3.14
CA HIS A 132 -0.73 -20.10 -4.49
C HIS A 132 0.74 -20.56 -4.51
N ARG A 133 1.57 -20.06 -3.57
CA ARG A 133 2.96 -20.52 -3.41
C ARG A 133 3.03 -22.03 -3.12
N HIS A 134 2.20 -22.53 -2.21
CA HIS A 134 2.15 -23.96 -1.91
C HIS A 134 1.73 -24.79 -3.13
N GLY A 135 0.71 -24.34 -3.88
CA GLY A 135 0.27 -24.98 -5.11
C GLY A 135 1.37 -25.06 -6.17
N LEU A 136 2.15 -23.98 -6.35
CA LEU A 136 3.30 -23.97 -7.26
C LEU A 136 4.39 -24.96 -6.84
N VAL A 137 4.69 -25.06 -5.53
CA VAL A 137 5.66 -26.02 -5.01
C VAL A 137 5.19 -27.45 -5.23
N VAL A 138 3.92 -27.75 -4.95
CA VAL A 138 3.32 -29.07 -5.16
C VAL A 138 3.34 -29.45 -6.66
N ALA A 139 3.00 -28.51 -7.54
CA ALA A 139 3.05 -28.74 -8.98
C ALA A 139 4.48 -29.01 -9.48
N ALA A 140 5.46 -28.24 -9.00
CA ALA A 140 6.87 -28.44 -9.34
C ALA A 140 7.40 -29.81 -8.86
N ALA A 141 7.05 -30.21 -7.63
CA ALA A 141 7.41 -31.52 -7.09
C ALA A 141 6.80 -32.65 -7.93
N ARG A 142 5.52 -32.53 -8.32
CA ARG A 142 4.84 -33.50 -9.19
C ARG A 142 5.50 -33.59 -10.58
N GLN A 143 5.90 -32.46 -11.16
CA GLN A 143 6.58 -32.43 -12.45
C GLN A 143 7.96 -33.07 -12.39
N GLN A 144 8.71 -32.89 -11.29
CA GLN A 144 9.99 -33.57 -11.05
C GLN A 144 9.81 -35.08 -10.86
N GLN A 145 8.75 -35.53 -10.20
CA GLN A 145 8.45 -36.95 -10.07
C GLN A 145 8.19 -37.58 -11.44
N LEU A 146 7.36 -36.95 -12.29
CA LEU A 146 7.10 -37.41 -13.66
C LEU A 146 8.37 -37.42 -14.52
N TYR A 147 9.28 -36.46 -14.33
CA TYR A 147 10.55 -36.44 -15.03
C TYR A 147 11.48 -37.59 -14.59
N ASN A 148 11.39 -38.00 -13.32
CA ASN A 148 12.20 -39.07 -12.75
C ASN A 148 11.59 -40.47 -12.94
N GLU A 149 10.42 -40.61 -13.58
CA GLU A 149 9.88 -41.93 -13.90
C GLU A 149 10.74 -42.62 -14.98
N PRO A 150 11.20 -43.85 -14.74
CA PRO A 150 11.95 -44.60 -15.74
C PRO A 150 11.04 -44.89 -16.93
N LYS A 151 11.46 -44.49 -18.14
CA LYS A 151 10.81 -44.90 -19.38
C LYS A 151 10.95 -46.41 -19.49
N HIS A 152 9.92 -47.17 -19.09
CA HIS A 152 9.89 -48.60 -19.30
C HIS A 152 9.97 -48.87 -20.80
N ALA A 153 11.15 -49.32 -21.25
CA ALA A 153 11.34 -49.84 -22.58
C ALA A 153 10.54 -51.13 -22.71
N THR A 154 9.37 -51.04 -23.35
CA THR A 154 8.70 -52.21 -23.93
C THR A 154 9.51 -52.64 -25.15
N SER A 155 10.53 -53.48 -24.92
CA SER A 155 11.10 -54.29 -26.00
C SER A 155 10.11 -55.40 -26.35
N PRO A 156 9.66 -55.52 -27.61
CA PRO A 156 8.85 -56.65 -28.03
C PRO A 156 9.74 -57.89 -28.13
N THR A 157 9.38 -58.94 -27.39
CA THR A 157 9.95 -60.28 -27.56
C THR A 157 9.52 -60.82 -28.91
N LEU A 158 10.46 -60.94 -29.84
CA LEU A 158 10.28 -61.66 -31.12
C LEU A 158 10.23 -63.17 -30.84
N GLN A 159 9.21 -63.83 -31.40
CA GLN A 159 9.12 -65.29 -31.55
C GLN A 159 10.10 -65.80 -32.60
#